data_AF-A0A816L9A7-F1
#
_entry.id   AF-A0A816L9A7-F1
#
_cell.length_a   1.000
_cell.length_b   1.000
_cell.length_c   1.000
_cell.angle_alpha   90.00
_cell.angle_beta   90.00
_cell.angle_gamma   90.00
#
_symmetry.space_group_name_H-M   'P 1'
#
loop_
_entity.id
_entity.type
_entity.pdbx_description
1 polymer ?
#
loop_
_entity_poly.entity_id
_entity_poly.type
_entity_poly.pdbx_seq_one_letter_code
_entity_poly.pdbx_strand_id
1 'polypeptide(L)'
;MRKKASQLKQQLGHQLTLMCCRELLPFLIVENEGFQDFLICSKLVNSKEDIPSKTILSPINLNKIYDICVKKTNEQLKSATPFPATTCDIRCDKYKHRSLTVLNEFNLSSTNIIVVTNNPDEFHTLKNRVVTRWNTILIMLRSYESNMPGIEIILRRLKLFDLILTPTENEIGRDLVDFLSAFETTRTILSASKSYPTISLCLLLRIVSIKCLHWNSAE
;
A
#
# COMPACT_ATOMS: atom_id res chain seq x y z
N MET A 1 5.25 42.50 -20.36
CA MET A 1 4.30 41.36 -20.42
C MET A 1 4.94 39.98 -20.20
N ARG A 2 6.10 39.64 -20.80
CA ARG A 2 6.75 38.31 -20.66
C ARG A 2 7.00 37.81 -19.22
N LYS A 3 7.32 38.69 -18.26
CA LYS A 3 7.52 38.30 -16.84
C LYS A 3 6.26 37.72 -16.18
N LYS A 4 5.06 38.20 -16.54
CA LYS A 4 3.79 37.77 -15.94
C LYS A 4 3.38 36.37 -16.41
N ALA A 5 3.60 36.07 -17.69
CA ALA A 5 3.39 34.74 -18.27
C ALA A 5 4.36 33.69 -17.67
N SER A 6 5.62 34.08 -17.45
CA SER A 6 6.62 33.20 -16.81
C SER A 6 6.26 32.83 -15.36
N GLN A 7 5.72 33.78 -14.59
CA GLN A 7 5.26 33.52 -13.21
C GLN A 7 4.03 32.60 -13.16
N LEU A 8 3.06 32.79 -14.06
CA LEU A 8 1.87 31.95 -14.14
C LEU A 8 2.25 30.49 -14.44
N LYS A 9 3.17 30.27 -15.39
CA LYS A 9 3.68 28.92 -15.72
C LYS A 9 4.37 28.24 -14.54
N GLN A 10 5.10 28.99 -13.72
CA GLN A 10 5.72 28.47 -12.49
C GLN A 10 4.68 28.12 -11.43
N GLN A 11 3.67 28.97 -11.22
CA GLN A 11 2.58 28.72 -10.28
C GLN A 11 1.77 27.48 -10.68
N LEU A 12 1.39 27.40 -11.95
CA LEU A 12 0.68 26.25 -12.50
C LEU A 12 1.51 24.98 -12.36
N GLY A 13 2.81 25.04 -12.67
CA GLY A 13 3.72 23.91 -12.49
C GLY A 13 3.78 23.43 -11.04
N HIS A 14 3.81 24.34 -10.07
CA HIS A 14 3.82 23.96 -8.65
C HIS A 14 2.51 23.27 -8.24
N GLN A 15 1.36 23.82 -8.65
CA GLN A 15 0.04 23.24 -8.35
C GLN A 15 -0.15 21.87 -9.01
N LEU A 16 0.28 21.71 -10.25
CA LEU A 16 0.23 20.43 -10.96
C LEU A 16 1.13 19.39 -10.30
N THR A 17 2.34 19.77 -9.87
CA THR A 17 3.20 18.84 -9.13
C THR A 17 2.56 18.45 -7.80
N LEU A 18 1.97 19.39 -7.05
CA LEU A 18 1.25 19.08 -5.81
C LEU A 18 0.07 18.13 -6.03
N MET A 19 -0.72 18.35 -7.09
CA MET A 19 -1.81 17.46 -7.48
C MET A 19 -1.28 16.05 -7.77
N CYS A 20 -0.22 15.93 -8.57
CA CYS A 20 0.39 14.65 -8.88
C CYS A 20 0.95 13.95 -7.64
N CYS A 21 1.57 14.68 -6.71
CA CYS A 21 2.09 14.14 -5.46
C CYS A 21 0.99 13.68 -4.50
N ARG A 22 -0.15 14.37 -4.44
CA ARG A 22 -1.27 14.02 -3.56
C ARG A 22 -2.00 12.77 -4.03
N GLU A 23 -2.26 12.69 -5.33
CA GLU A 23 -3.05 11.61 -5.94
C GLU A 23 -2.16 10.49 -6.52
N LEU A 24 -0.84 10.57 -6.33
CA LEU A 24 0.15 9.63 -6.89
C LEU A 24 0.01 9.44 -8.42
N LEU A 25 -0.32 10.52 -9.13
CA LEU A 25 -0.51 10.50 -10.57
C LEU A 25 0.84 10.59 -11.30
N PRO A 26 0.99 9.91 -12.45
CA PRO A 26 2.18 10.06 -13.27
C PRO A 26 2.25 11.47 -13.86
N PHE A 27 3.45 12.06 -13.91
CA PHE A 27 3.67 13.35 -14.57
C PHE A 27 3.35 13.34 -16.07
N LEU A 28 3.11 12.17 -16.67
CA LEU A 28 2.65 12.03 -18.05
C LEU A 28 1.28 12.67 -18.28
N ILE A 29 0.48 12.90 -17.23
CA ILE A 29 -0.86 13.49 -17.34
C ILE A 29 -0.88 14.83 -18.09
N VAL A 30 0.20 15.61 -18.02
CA VAL A 30 0.29 16.92 -18.71
C VAL A 30 0.45 16.80 -20.23
N GLU A 31 0.79 15.62 -20.73
CA GLU A 31 0.91 15.33 -22.16
C GLU A 31 -0.40 14.79 -22.76
N ASN A 32 -1.38 14.43 -21.92
CA ASN A 32 -2.68 13.92 -22.39
C ASN A 32 -3.51 15.03 -23.05
N GLU A 33 -4.02 14.76 -24.26
CA GLU A 33 -4.80 15.73 -25.04
C GLU A 33 -6.03 16.23 -24.28
N GLY A 34 -6.83 15.32 -23.71
CA GLY A 34 -8.02 15.72 -22.95
C GLY A 34 -7.73 16.58 -21.71
N PHE A 35 -6.55 16.42 -21.10
CA PHE A 35 -6.13 17.27 -19.98
C PHE A 35 -5.70 18.66 -20.45
N GLN A 36 -5.02 18.75 -21.59
CA GLN A 36 -4.66 20.03 -22.21
C GLN A 36 -5.90 20.80 -22.65
N ASP A 37 -6.86 20.12 -23.27
CA ASP A 37 -8.12 20.72 -23.70
C ASP A 37 -8.91 21.23 -22.50
N PHE A 38 -8.95 20.48 -21.39
CA PHE A 38 -9.55 20.94 -20.14
C PHE A 38 -8.91 22.23 -19.61
N LEU A 39 -7.58 22.35 -19.63
CA LEU A 39 -6.87 23.56 -19.18
C LEU A 39 -7.13 24.78 -20.07
N ILE A 40 -7.31 24.57 -21.37
CA ILE A 40 -7.63 25.62 -22.34
C ILE A 40 -9.09 26.05 -22.21
N CYS A 41 -10.03 25.09 -22.17
CA CYS A 41 -11.47 25.35 -22.03
C CYS A 41 -11.80 26.04 -20.70
N SER A 42 -11.08 25.72 -19.63
CA SER A 42 -11.23 26.37 -18.31
C SER A 42 -10.60 27.77 -18.25
N LYS A 43 -9.98 28.26 -19.33
CA LYS A 43 -9.28 29.56 -19.42
C LYS A 43 -8.15 29.73 -18.39
N LEU A 44 -7.62 28.62 -17.87
CA LEU A 44 -6.44 28.65 -17.01
C LEU A 44 -5.16 28.90 -17.83
N VAL A 45 -5.20 28.52 -19.11
CA VAL A 45 -4.06 28.60 -20.03
C VAL A 45 -4.56 29.06 -21.42
N ASN A 46 -3.81 29.96 -22.07
CA ASN A 46 -4.19 30.49 -23.39
C ASN A 46 -3.69 29.62 -24.55
N SER A 47 -2.56 28.93 -24.38
CA SER A 47 -1.94 28.08 -25.40
C SER A 47 -1.33 26.82 -24.78
N LYS A 48 -1.22 25.74 -25.57
CA LYS A 48 -0.54 24.51 -25.15
C LYS A 48 0.90 24.74 -24.69
N GLU A 49 1.58 25.76 -25.22
CA GLU A 49 2.97 26.10 -24.87
C GLU A 49 3.14 26.61 -23.43
N ASP A 50 2.09 27.18 -22.85
CA ASP A 50 2.10 27.70 -21.49
C ASP A 50 2.01 26.57 -20.45
N ILE A 51 1.63 25.36 -20.87
CA ILE A 51 1.59 24.17 -20.02
C ILE A 51 3.03 23.72 -19.70
N PRO A 52 3.38 23.44 -18.44
CA PRO A 52 4.70 22.94 -18.08
C PRO A 52 4.89 21.51 -18.57
N SER A 53 6.06 21.22 -19.14
CA SER A 53 6.42 19.87 -19.59
C SER A 53 6.71 18.94 -18.40
N LYS A 54 6.56 17.63 -18.60
CA LYS A 54 6.93 16.62 -17.60
C LYS A 54 8.37 16.74 -17.10
N THR A 55 9.27 17.18 -17.98
CA THR A 55 10.70 17.38 -17.69
C THR A 55 10.97 18.55 -16.75
N ILE A 56 10.03 19.49 -16.62
CA ILE A 56 10.11 20.59 -15.66
C ILE A 56 9.47 20.17 -14.33
N LEU A 57 8.34 19.45 -14.38
CA LEU A 57 7.62 19.00 -13.18
C LEU A 57 8.44 17.99 -12.37
N SER A 58 9.07 17.03 -13.04
CA SER A 58 9.75 15.89 -12.41
C SER A 58 11.01 16.25 -11.61
N PRO A 59 12.00 17.00 -12.12
CA PRO A 59 13.20 17.31 -11.35
C PRO A 59 13.12 18.65 -10.60
N ILE A 60 12.55 19.71 -11.18
CA ILE A 60 12.65 21.06 -10.60
C ILE A 60 11.59 21.27 -9.51
N ASN A 61 10.33 21.00 -9.82
CA ASN A 61 9.24 21.27 -8.88
C ASN A 61 9.13 20.20 -7.81
N LEU A 62 9.37 18.93 -8.16
CA LEU A 62 9.35 17.85 -7.19
C LEU A 62 10.41 18.02 -6.11
N ASN A 63 11.65 18.33 -6.48
CA ASN A 63 12.73 18.54 -5.50
C ASN A 63 12.40 19.69 -4.54
N LYS A 64 11.84 20.80 -5.05
CA LYS A 64 11.38 21.91 -4.20
C LYS A 64 10.29 21.49 -3.22
N ILE A 65 9.32 20.70 -3.67
CA ILE A 65 8.24 20.20 -2.81
C ILE A 65 8.80 19.22 -1.78
N TYR A 66 9.72 18.34 -2.18
CA TYR A 66 10.42 17.42 -1.29
C TYR A 66 11.16 18.19 -0.19
N ASP A 67 11.98 19.18 -0.54
CA ASP A 67 12.72 19.99 0.44
C ASP A 67 11.81 20.69 1.44
N ILE A 68 10.67 21.22 0.96
CA ILE A 68 9.65 21.85 1.82
C ILE A 68 9.04 20.82 2.77
N CYS A 69 8.68 19.64 2.27
CA CYS A 69 8.13 18.56 3.08
C CYS A 69 9.14 18.09 4.13
N VAL A 70 10.40 17.86 3.76
CA VAL A 70 11.47 17.45 4.68
C VAL A 70 11.65 18.49 5.79
N LYS A 71 11.67 19.79 5.46
CA LYS A 71 11.77 20.85 6.47
C LYS A 71 10.60 20.82 7.46
N LYS A 72 9.37 20.78 6.96
CA LYS A 72 8.16 20.72 7.79
C LYS A 72 8.13 19.47 8.67
N THR A 73 8.46 18.32 8.12
CA THR A 73 8.51 17.05 8.87
C THR A 73 9.58 17.09 9.96
N ASN A 74 10.76 17.66 9.67
CA ASN A 74 11.81 17.83 10.67
C ASN A 74 11.42 18.80 11.80
N GLU A 75 10.69 19.87 11.48
CA GLU A 75 10.13 20.78 12.49
C GLU A 75 9.11 20.08 13.39
N GLN A 76 8.22 19.27 12.80
CA GLN A 76 7.24 18.45 13.53
C GLN A 76 7.91 17.37 14.38
N LEU A 77 8.99 16.77 13.91
CA LEU A 77 9.73 15.76 14.67
C LEU A 77 10.43 16.38 15.88
N LYS A 78 11.01 17.57 15.74
CA LYS A 78 11.66 18.30 16.84
C LYS A 78 10.66 18.74 17.91
N SER A 79 9.42 19.05 17.53
CA SER A 79 8.36 19.41 18.48
C SER A 79 7.67 18.19 19.11
N ALA A 80 7.69 17.04 18.44
CA ALA A 80 7.22 15.76 18.95
C ALA A 80 8.23 15.18 19.97
N THR A 81 8.02 15.57 21.22
CA THR A 81 8.47 14.97 22.49
C THR A 81 8.67 13.43 22.50
N PRO A 82 9.37 12.88 23.51
CA PRO A 82 10.71 12.28 23.40
C PRO A 82 10.84 10.93 22.68
N PHE A 83 9.76 10.31 22.20
CA PHE A 83 9.80 8.97 21.59
C PHE A 83 8.96 8.88 20.31
N PRO A 84 9.39 9.53 19.21
CA PRO A 84 8.79 9.28 17.91
C PRO A 84 8.98 7.80 17.52
N ALA A 85 7.90 7.19 17.03
CA ALA A 85 7.92 5.82 16.53
C ALA A 85 7.66 5.81 15.02
N THR A 86 8.31 4.89 14.31
CA THR A 86 8.12 4.70 12.87
C THR A 86 7.93 3.23 12.54
N THR A 87 7.15 2.97 11.48
CA THR A 87 6.89 1.63 10.96
C THR A 87 7.62 1.45 9.64
N CYS A 88 8.36 0.36 9.48
CA CYS A 88 9.01 0.01 8.21
C CYS A 88 8.32 -1.20 7.59
N ASP A 89 7.83 -1.04 6.36
CA ASP A 89 7.26 -2.14 5.58
C ASP A 89 8.24 -2.55 4.47
N ILE A 90 8.77 -3.76 4.61
CA ILE A 90 9.72 -4.34 3.68
C ILE A 90 8.98 -5.36 2.82
N ARG A 91 8.99 -5.14 1.50
CA ARG A 91 8.31 -6.03 0.55
C ARG A 91 9.25 -6.48 -0.56
N CYS A 92 9.08 -7.71 -1.02
CA CYS A 92 9.79 -8.24 -2.18
C CYS A 92 8.87 -8.20 -3.41
N ASP A 93 9.27 -7.49 -4.47
CA ASP A 93 8.58 -7.55 -5.76
C ASP A 93 9.27 -8.57 -6.67
N LYS A 94 8.54 -9.64 -7.02
CA LYS A 94 8.99 -10.67 -7.96
C LYS A 94 8.98 -10.21 -9.42
N TYR A 95 8.16 -9.23 -9.78
CA TYR A 95 8.00 -8.82 -11.17
C TYR A 95 9.27 -8.14 -11.71
N LYS A 96 10.09 -7.55 -10.83
CA LYS A 96 11.35 -6.86 -11.20
C LYS A 96 12.57 -7.20 -10.34
N HIS A 97 12.50 -8.22 -9.47
CA HIS A 97 13.60 -8.60 -8.55
C HIS A 97 14.15 -7.42 -7.73
N ARG A 98 13.29 -6.51 -7.28
CA ARG A 98 13.68 -5.42 -6.37
C ARG A 98 12.87 -5.56 -5.09
N SER A 99 13.56 -5.55 -3.95
CA SER A 99 12.91 -5.32 -2.68
C SER A 99 12.41 -3.87 -2.67
N LEU A 100 11.09 -3.70 -2.65
CA LEU A 100 10.48 -2.41 -2.41
C LEU A 100 10.46 -2.22 -0.89
N THR A 101 11.53 -1.64 -0.36
CA THR A 101 11.52 -1.13 1.00
C THR A 101 10.74 0.18 0.96
N VAL A 102 9.47 0.16 1.39
CA VAL A 102 8.74 1.41 1.61
C VAL A 102 9.13 1.87 3.00
N LEU A 103 10.25 2.57 3.07
CA LEU A 103 10.53 3.43 4.20
C LEU A 103 9.56 4.61 4.10
N ASN A 104 8.75 4.81 5.12
CA ASN A 104 8.28 6.15 5.43
C ASN A 104 9.52 6.90 5.91
N GLU A 105 10.32 7.40 4.95
CA GLU A 105 11.64 8.00 5.17
C GLU A 105 11.58 9.04 6.29
N PHE A 106 12.27 8.77 7.39
CA PHE A 106 12.64 9.75 8.39
C PHE A 106 14.16 9.89 8.40
N ASN A 107 14.62 11.13 8.37
CA ASN A 107 16.04 11.46 8.49
C ASN A 107 16.49 11.16 9.94
N LEU A 108 17.18 10.03 10.12
CA LEU A 108 17.64 9.45 11.39
C LEU A 108 18.79 10.25 12.02
N SER A 109 18.54 11.52 12.35
CA SER A 109 19.48 12.32 13.16
C SER A 109 19.18 12.29 14.65
N SER A 110 18.08 11.63 15.07
CA SER A 110 17.66 11.54 16.47
C SER A 110 17.86 10.12 16.99
N THR A 111 18.64 9.96 18.05
CA THR A 111 19.15 8.69 18.59
C THR A 111 18.12 7.81 19.30
N ASN A 112 16.86 8.24 19.45
CA ASN A 112 15.82 7.54 20.24
C ASN A 112 14.51 7.33 19.44
N ILE A 113 14.57 6.69 18.27
CA ILE A 113 13.38 6.34 17.49
C ILE A 113 13.07 4.85 17.69
N ILE A 114 11.83 4.54 18.09
CA ILE A 114 11.35 3.15 18.16
C ILE A 114 10.94 2.73 16.74
N VAL A 115 11.61 1.73 16.18
CA VAL A 115 11.30 1.19 14.85
C VAL A 115 10.55 -0.12 15.01
N VAL A 116 9.33 -0.18 14.47
CA VAL A 116 8.56 -1.41 14.38
C VAL A 116 8.80 -2.03 13.01
N THR A 117 9.42 -3.20 12.99
CA THR A 117 9.69 -3.99 11.78
C THR A 117 9.07 -5.38 11.89
N ASN A 118 8.82 -6.00 10.75
CA ASN A 118 8.63 -7.45 10.73
C ASN A 118 9.96 -8.11 11.09
N ASN A 119 9.94 -9.14 11.93
CA ASN A 119 11.15 -9.89 12.28
C ASN A 119 11.76 -10.49 11.00
N PRO A 120 12.93 -10.03 10.53
CA PRO A 120 13.68 -10.79 9.55
C PRO A 120 14.36 -11.88 10.36
N ASP A 121 13.79 -13.09 10.41
CA ASP A 121 14.49 -14.24 10.98
C ASP A 121 15.96 -14.23 10.48
N GLU A 122 16.92 -14.55 11.36
CA GLU A 122 18.35 -14.60 11.06
C GLU A 122 18.63 -15.51 9.86
N PHE A 123 18.67 -14.94 8.66
CA PHE A 123 18.95 -15.67 7.44
C PHE A 123 20.30 -15.23 6.88
N HIS A 124 21.34 -16.03 7.12
CA HIS A 124 22.67 -15.94 6.49
C HIS A 124 22.67 -16.16 4.96
N THR A 125 21.52 -16.33 4.34
CA THR A 125 21.38 -16.44 2.88
C THR A 125 20.03 -15.91 2.46
N LEU A 126 20.02 -15.10 1.39
CA LEU A 126 18.83 -14.57 0.71
C LEU A 126 18.01 -15.72 0.11
N LYS A 127 17.30 -16.48 0.96
CA LYS A 127 16.27 -17.41 0.50
C LYS A 127 15.11 -16.56 0.01
N ASN A 128 14.73 -16.74 -1.24
CA ASN A 128 13.51 -16.21 -1.84
C ASN A 128 12.27 -16.85 -1.19
N ARG A 129 12.07 -16.62 0.11
CA ARG A 129 10.83 -16.96 0.78
C ARG A 129 9.84 -15.88 0.37
N VAL A 130 9.11 -16.18 -0.69
CA VAL A 130 8.06 -15.27 -1.12
C VAL A 130 6.86 -15.62 -0.28
N VAL A 131 6.83 -14.98 0.88
CA VAL A 131 5.61 -14.77 1.63
C VAL A 131 4.78 -13.81 0.77
N THR A 132 4.15 -14.33 -0.29
CA THR A 132 2.89 -13.73 -0.73
C THR A 132 2.04 -13.76 0.52
N ARG A 133 1.86 -12.58 1.12
CA ARG A 133 0.89 -12.14 2.14
C ARG A 133 0.43 -13.22 3.14
N TRP A 134 0.39 -12.88 4.43
CA TRP A 134 -0.15 -13.76 5.48
C TRP A 134 -1.57 -14.31 5.21
N ASN A 135 -2.28 -13.80 4.19
CA ASN A 135 -3.65 -14.18 3.79
C ASN A 135 -3.76 -14.97 2.49
N THR A 136 -2.66 -15.46 1.90
CA THR A 136 -2.74 -16.12 0.58
C THR A 136 -3.66 -17.34 0.59
N ILE A 137 -3.68 -18.10 1.69
CA ILE A 137 -4.58 -19.26 1.86
C ILE A 137 -6.04 -18.79 1.89
N LEU A 138 -6.37 -17.77 2.69
CA LEU A 138 -7.75 -17.24 2.76
C LEU A 138 -8.23 -16.69 1.41
N ILE A 139 -7.38 -15.97 0.68
CA ILE A 139 -7.71 -15.43 -0.65
C ILE A 139 -7.94 -16.56 -1.64
N MET A 140 -7.09 -17.59 -1.61
CA MET A 140 -7.22 -18.77 -2.47
C MET A 140 -8.54 -19.51 -2.18
N LEU A 141 -8.85 -19.78 -0.91
CA LEU A 141 -10.08 -20.48 -0.53
C LEU A 141 -11.34 -19.69 -0.92
N ARG A 142 -11.37 -18.36 -0.69
CA ARG A 142 -12.48 -17.51 -1.15
C ARG A 142 -12.63 -17.47 -2.66
N SER A 143 -11.51 -17.42 -3.38
CA SER A 143 -11.51 -17.45 -4.85
C SER A 143 -12.00 -18.81 -5.37
N TYR A 144 -11.64 -19.90 -4.69
CA TYR A 144 -12.13 -21.23 -5.00
C TYR A 144 -13.64 -21.34 -4.75
N GLU A 145 -14.11 -20.95 -3.56
CA GLU A 145 -15.54 -20.97 -3.20
C GLU A 145 -16.39 -20.16 -4.18
N SER A 146 -15.95 -18.95 -4.52
CA SER A 146 -16.68 -18.06 -5.45
C SER A 146 -16.78 -18.62 -6.87
N ASN A 147 -15.82 -19.45 -7.30
CA ASN A 147 -15.72 -19.98 -8.66
C ASN A 147 -15.90 -21.50 -8.73
N MET A 148 -16.29 -22.14 -7.63
CA MET A 148 -16.42 -23.59 -7.48
C MET A 148 -17.17 -24.26 -8.65
N PRO A 149 -18.38 -23.80 -9.07
CA PRO A 149 -19.09 -24.44 -10.16
C PRO A 149 -18.35 -24.33 -11.50
N GLY A 150 -17.66 -23.22 -11.76
CA GLY A 150 -16.87 -23.02 -12.97
C GLY A 150 -15.63 -23.93 -13.01
N ILE A 151 -14.97 -24.09 -11.86
CA ILE A 151 -13.80 -24.95 -11.72
C ILE A 151 -14.20 -26.41 -11.95
N GLU A 152 -15.30 -26.87 -11.38
CA GLU A 152 -15.80 -28.24 -11.59
C GLU A 152 -16.12 -28.53 -13.06
N ILE A 153 -16.78 -27.60 -13.76
CA ILE A 153 -17.08 -27.74 -15.19
C ILE A 153 -15.78 -27.91 -15.99
N ILE A 154 -14.76 -27.09 -15.71
CA ILE A 154 -13.47 -27.15 -16.40
C ILE A 154 -12.75 -28.48 -16.09
N LEU A 155 -12.69 -28.89 -14.82
CA LEU A 155 -12.05 -30.14 -14.41
C LEU A 155 -12.72 -31.37 -15.02
N ARG A 156 -14.07 -31.39 -15.08
CA ARG A 156 -14.84 -32.44 -15.77
C ARG A 156 -14.54 -32.48 -17.26
N ARG A 157 -14.45 -31.32 -17.92
CA ARG A 157 -14.08 -31.23 -19.35
C ARG A 157 -12.68 -31.74 -19.63
N LEU A 158 -11.74 -31.50 -18.72
CA LEU A 158 -10.36 -31.96 -18.81
C LEU A 158 -10.16 -33.40 -18.34
N LYS A 159 -11.23 -34.08 -17.88
CA LYS A 159 -11.22 -35.44 -17.33
C LYS A 159 -10.31 -35.59 -16.10
N LEU A 160 -10.11 -34.51 -15.34
CA LEU A 160 -9.30 -34.48 -14.12
C LEU A 160 -10.21 -34.66 -12.89
N PHE A 161 -10.83 -35.84 -12.78
CA PHE A 161 -11.81 -36.11 -11.73
C PHE A 161 -11.17 -36.24 -10.34
N ASP A 162 -9.92 -36.70 -10.27
CA ASP A 162 -9.18 -36.88 -9.01
C ASP A 162 -8.88 -35.56 -8.29
N LEU A 163 -9.02 -34.43 -8.98
CA LEU A 163 -8.82 -33.08 -8.44
C LEU A 163 -10.12 -32.41 -7.99
N ILE A 164 -11.27 -33.06 -8.20
CA ILE A 164 -12.57 -32.53 -7.76
C ILE A 164 -12.73 -32.88 -6.28
N LEU A 165 -12.80 -31.84 -5.45
CA LEU A 165 -13.00 -32.00 -4.02
C LEU A 165 -14.37 -32.61 -3.72
N THR A 166 -14.38 -33.51 -2.75
CA THR A 166 -15.59 -34.11 -2.21
C THR A 166 -16.44 -33.07 -1.46
N PRO A 167 -17.75 -33.31 -1.29
CA PRO A 167 -18.62 -32.42 -0.51
C PRO A 167 -18.10 -32.15 0.91
N THR A 168 -17.49 -33.16 1.55
CA THR A 168 -16.87 -33.07 2.88
C THR A 168 -15.63 -32.19 2.88
N GLU A 169 -14.77 -32.30 1.87
CA GLU A 169 -13.58 -31.42 1.75
C GLU A 169 -13.98 -29.97 1.49
N ASN A 170 -15.06 -29.76 0.74
CA ASN A 170 -15.63 -28.42 0.54
C ASN A 170 -16.22 -27.83 1.82
N GLU A 171 -16.77 -28.65 2.71
CA GLU A 171 -17.25 -28.22 4.02
C GLU A 171 -16.09 -27.80 4.93
N ILE A 172 -15.04 -28.63 5.02
CA ILE A 172 -13.80 -28.28 5.73
C ILE A 172 -13.20 -26.97 5.17
N GLY A 173 -13.24 -26.80 3.85
CA GLY A 173 -12.79 -25.58 3.19
C GLY A 173 -13.54 -24.33 3.66
N ARG A 174 -14.87 -24.42 3.85
CA ARG A 174 -15.69 -23.33 4.38
C ARG A 174 -15.38 -23.04 5.85
N ASP A 175 -15.27 -24.07 6.68
CA ASP A 175 -14.91 -23.91 8.10
C ASP A 175 -13.54 -23.22 8.26
N LEU A 176 -12.59 -23.56 7.39
CA LEU A 176 -11.28 -22.90 7.33
C LEU A 176 -11.39 -21.43 6.91
N VAL A 177 -12.27 -21.08 5.96
CA VAL A 177 -12.52 -19.69 5.58
C VAL A 177 -13.07 -18.90 6.75
N ASP A 178 -14.04 -19.46 7.47
CA ASP A 178 -14.65 -18.82 8.64
C ASP A 178 -13.63 -18.61 9.76
N PHE A 179 -12.84 -19.63 10.07
CA PHE A 179 -11.75 -19.53 11.05
C PHE A 179 -10.73 -18.46 10.66
N LEU A 180 -10.26 -18.47 9.42
CA LEU A 180 -9.26 -17.50 8.93
C LEU A 180 -9.82 -16.08 8.81
N SER A 181 -11.13 -15.91 8.64
CA SER A 181 -11.78 -14.60 8.56
C SER A 181 -11.63 -13.77 9.84
N ALA A 182 -11.58 -14.42 11.01
CA ALA A 182 -11.38 -13.76 12.30
C ALA A 182 -10.01 -13.07 12.40
N PHE A 183 -8.97 -13.71 11.84
CA PHE A 183 -7.62 -13.14 11.78
C PHE A 183 -7.52 -11.99 10.77
N GLU A 184 -8.31 -12.02 9.69
CA GLU A 184 -8.37 -10.92 8.73
C GLU A 184 -9.00 -9.65 9.34
N THR A 185 -10.03 -9.82 10.17
CA THR A 185 -10.63 -8.73 10.96
C THR A 185 -9.62 -8.15 11.94
N THR A 186 -8.91 -9.02 12.67
CA THR A 186 -7.85 -8.65 13.61
C THR A 186 -6.74 -7.83 12.93
N ARG A 187 -6.27 -8.30 11.76
CA ARG A 187 -5.29 -7.58 10.93
C ARG A 187 -5.79 -6.20 10.53
N THR A 188 -7.04 -6.10 10.11
CA THR A 188 -7.67 -4.85 9.68
C THR A 188 -7.69 -3.84 10.82
N ILE A 189 -8.04 -4.28 12.03
CA ILE A 189 -8.05 -3.45 13.24
C ILE A 189 -6.63 -2.96 13.58
N LEU A 190 -5.64 -3.86 13.58
CA LEU A 190 -4.26 -3.50 13.92
C LEU A 190 -3.57 -2.60 12.90
N SER A 191 -4.02 -2.63 11.64
CA SER A 191 -3.47 -1.82 10.54
C SER A 191 -4.04 -0.40 10.48
N ALA A 192 -5.05 -0.07 11.31
CA ALA A 192 -5.80 1.19 11.25
C ALA A 192 -5.06 2.38 11.92
N SER A 193 -3.81 2.62 11.54
CA SER A 193 -2.89 3.59 12.17
C SER A 193 -3.37 5.05 12.19
N LYS A 194 -4.35 5.42 11.36
CA LYS A 194 -4.88 6.80 11.27
C LYS A 194 -6.07 7.07 12.19
N SER A 195 -6.79 6.05 12.65
CA SER A 195 -8.11 6.23 13.28
C SER A 195 -8.08 6.11 14.80
N TYR A 196 -7.22 5.24 15.34
CA TYR A 196 -7.14 4.98 16.78
C TYR A 196 -5.80 4.32 17.17
N PRO A 197 -5.41 4.38 18.45
CA PRO A 197 -4.23 3.65 18.95
C PRO A 197 -4.43 2.13 18.83
N THR A 198 -3.50 1.46 18.14
CA THR A 198 -3.61 0.01 17.87
C THR A 198 -2.74 -0.85 18.80
N ILE A 199 -1.66 -0.29 19.37
CA ILE A 199 -0.72 -1.03 20.23
C ILE A 199 -1.41 -1.60 21.49
N SER A 200 -2.29 -0.84 22.12
CA SER A 200 -3.07 -1.29 23.29
C SER A 200 -4.01 -2.45 22.95
N LEU A 201 -4.47 -2.54 21.69
CA LEU A 201 -5.38 -3.59 21.24
C LEU A 201 -4.68 -4.93 20.99
N CYS A 202 -3.35 -4.94 20.81
CA CYS A 202 -2.58 -6.16 20.59
C CYS A 202 -2.81 -7.21 21.69
N LEU A 203 -2.88 -6.77 22.96
CA LEU A 203 -3.12 -7.66 24.10
C LEU A 203 -4.53 -8.27 24.07
N LEU A 204 -5.54 -7.44 23.78
CA LEU A 204 -6.94 -7.89 23.70
C LEU A 204 -7.13 -8.88 22.55
N LEU A 205 -6.58 -8.55 21.38
CA LEU A 205 -6.68 -9.39 20.19
C LEU A 205 -5.95 -10.72 20.37
N ARG A 206 -4.81 -10.74 21.08
CA ARG A 206 -4.12 -11.99 21.45
C ARG A 206 -5.02 -12.90 22.28
N ILE A 207 -5.74 -12.37 23.27
CA ILE A 207 -6.67 -13.16 24.09
C ILE A 207 -7.80 -13.73 23.25
N VAL A 208 -8.37 -12.92 22.34
CA VAL A 208 -9.43 -13.36 21.42
C VAL A 208 -8.92 -14.48 20.51
N SER A 209 -7.73 -14.32 19.91
CA SER A 209 -7.13 -15.36 19.06
C SER A 209 -6.89 -16.68 19.81
N ILE A 210 -6.43 -16.61 21.06
CA ILE A 210 -6.26 -17.80 21.92
C ILE A 210 -7.61 -18.48 22.18
N LYS A 211 -8.67 -17.72 22.46
CA LYS A 211 -10.02 -18.29 22.62
C LYS A 211 -10.54 -18.96 21.35
N CYS A 212 -10.31 -18.36 20.18
CA CYS A 212 -10.68 -18.97 18.90
C CYS A 212 -9.92 -20.28 18.64
N LEU A 213 -8.68 -20.41 19.11
CA LEU A 213 -7.89 -21.64 19.00
C LEU A 213 -8.38 -22.74 19.96
N HIS A 214 -8.86 -22.35 21.15
CA HIS A 214 -9.36 -23.30 22.15
C HIS A 214 -10.82 -23.73 21.96
N TRP A 215 -11.54 -23.15 20.99
CA TRP A 215 -12.94 -23.47 20.71
C TRP A 215 -13.19 -24.96 20.40
N ASN A 216 -12.18 -25.71 19.95
CA ASN A 216 -12.30 -27.15 19.64
C ASN A 216 -11.69 -28.08 20.69
N SER A 217 -11.31 -27.59 21.86
CA SER A 217 -10.67 -28.39 22.93
C SER A 217 -11.51 -28.53 24.21
N ALA A 218 -12.78 -28.16 24.15
CA ALA A 218 -13.73 -28.21 25.27
C ALA A 218 -15.00 -29.02 24.94
N GLU A 219 -14.85 -30.07 24.13
CA GLU A 219 -15.76 -31.22 24.07
C GLU A 219 -15.02 -32.48 24.52
#